data_AF-A0AAV4L944-F1
#
_entry.id   AF-A0AAV4L944-F1
#
_cell.length_a   1.000
_cell.length_b   1.000
_cell.length_c   1.000
_cell.angle_alpha   90.00
_cell.angle_beta   90.00
_cell.angle_gamma   90.00
#
_symmetry.space_group_name_H-M   'P 1'
#
loop_
_entity.id
_entity.type
_entity.pdbx_description
1 polymer ?
#
loop_
_entity_poly.entity_id
_entity_poly.type
_entity_poly.pdbx_seq_one_letter_code
_entity_poly.pdbx_strand_id
1 'polypeptide(L)'
;MEQRKALLLAHGVALYDVVKSCDMESAKDRSLKNITPTDLSLLFKEATLEKIYANGAKAYELYQRYHSSKTQKEMTKLPSTSPANAAYSFLRLVQHWECIFFE
;
A
#
# COMPACT_ATOMS: atom_id res chain seq x y z
N MET A 1 -5.75 -3.01 18.34
CA MET A 1 -6.03 -2.19 17.13
C MET A 1 -5.76 -0.72 17.39
N GLU A 2 -6.28 -0.16 18.48
CA GLU A 2 -6.08 1.25 18.86
C GLU A 2 -4.61 1.65 19.09
N GLN A 3 -3.80 0.81 19.75
CA GLN A 3 -2.36 1.09 19.92
C GLN A 3 -1.60 1.21 18.59
N ARG A 4 -1.95 0.38 17.59
CA ARG A 4 -1.30 0.43 16.26
C ARG A 4 -1.72 1.67 15.49
N LYS A 5 -3.00 2.06 15.58
CA LYS A 5 -3.48 3.32 14.99
C LYS A 5 -2.80 4.53 15.62
N ALA A 6 -2.72 4.57 16.96
CA ALA A 6 -2.07 5.64 17.70
C ALA A 6 -0.60 5.78 17.31
N LEU A 7 0.12 4.66 17.15
CA LEU A 7 1.50 4.66 16.67
C LEU A 7 1.62 5.30 15.28
N LEU A 8 0.76 4.91 14.34
CA LEU A 8 0.79 5.46 12.98
C LEU A 8 0.48 6.96 12.97
N LEU A 9 -0.55 7.38 13.71
CA LEU A 9 -0.92 8.80 13.84
C LEU A 9 0.19 9.64 14.47
N ALA A 10 0.87 9.12 15.51
CA ALA A 10 1.98 9.80 16.17
C ALA A 10 3.18 10.02 15.25
N HIS A 11 3.32 9.21 14.19
CA HIS A 11 4.39 9.32 13.19
C HIS A 11 3.90 9.87 11.84
N GLY A 12 2.67 10.38 11.75
CA GLY A 12 2.13 10.94 10.50
C GLY A 12 1.91 9.91 9.38
N VAL A 13 1.79 8.63 9.72
CA VAL A 13 1.61 7.54 8.74
C VAL A 13 0.13 7.24 8.56
N ALA A 14 -0.33 7.22 7.31
CA ALA A 14 -1.64 6.71 6.93
C ALA A 14 -1.51 5.34 6.27
N LEU A 15 -2.46 4.44 6.54
CA LEU A 15 -2.60 3.15 5.86
C LEU A 15 -3.93 3.09 5.13
N TYR A 16 -3.90 2.65 3.88
CA TYR A 16 -5.08 2.53 3.02
C TYR A 16 -4.91 1.38 2.03
N ASP A 17 -6.03 0.77 1.65
CA ASP A 17 -6.08 -0.21 0.57
C ASP A 17 -6.32 0.47 -0.79
N VAL A 18 -5.62 0.01 -1.82
CA VAL A 18 -5.81 0.47 -3.22
C VAL A 18 -7.16 0.00 -3.78
N VAL A 19 -7.68 -1.11 -3.26
CA VAL A 19 -8.93 -1.75 -3.71
C VAL A 19 -9.94 -1.69 -2.59
N LYS A 20 -11.12 -1.14 -2.87
CA LYS A 20 -12.25 -1.10 -1.93
C LYS A 20 -12.94 -2.45 -1.86
N SER A 21 -13.12 -3.09 -3.00
CA SER A 21 -13.69 -4.44 -3.11
C SER A 21 -13.24 -5.13 -4.39
N CYS A 22 -13.15 -6.44 -4.34
CA CYS A 22 -12.84 -7.30 -5.47
C CYS A 22 -13.35 -8.71 -5.19
N ASP A 23 -13.59 -9.45 -6.27
CA ASP A 23 -13.86 -10.88 -6.19
C ASP A 23 -12.55 -11.66 -6.28
N MET A 24 -12.44 -12.70 -5.45
CA MET A 24 -11.31 -13.60 -5.43
C MET A 24 -11.83 -15.04 -5.33
N GLU A 25 -11.58 -15.85 -6.36
CA GLU A 25 -12.08 -17.23 -6.45
C GLU A 25 -11.46 -18.15 -5.39
N SER A 26 -10.19 -17.92 -5.05
CA SER A 26 -9.51 -18.56 -3.93
C SER A 26 -8.38 -17.66 -3.44
N ALA A 27 -8.08 -17.65 -2.14
CA ALA A 27 -6.99 -16.83 -1.57
C ALA A 27 -5.59 -17.16 -2.15
N LYS A 28 -5.47 -18.24 -2.94
CA LYS A 28 -4.24 -18.73 -3.56
C LYS A 28 -4.16 -18.42 -5.06
N ASP A 29 -5.30 -18.30 -5.75
CA ASP A 29 -5.35 -17.93 -7.17
C ASP A 29 -5.39 -16.42 -7.32
N ARG A 30 -4.31 -15.86 -7.89
CA ARG A 30 -4.00 -14.42 -7.96
C ARG A 30 -4.93 -13.60 -8.89
N SER A 31 -6.06 -14.15 -9.29
CA SER A 31 -7.04 -13.57 -10.20
C SER A 31 -8.03 -12.69 -9.46
N LEU A 32 -7.63 -11.45 -9.15
CA LEU A 32 -8.56 -10.40 -8.73
C LEU A 32 -9.49 -10.04 -9.89
N LYS A 33 -10.81 -10.18 -9.67
CA LYS A 33 -11.85 -9.83 -10.64
C LYS A 33 -12.77 -8.74 -10.06
N ASN A 34 -13.55 -8.08 -10.92
CA ASN A 34 -14.55 -7.08 -10.54
C ASN A 34 -14.02 -6.03 -9.54
N ILE A 35 -12.80 -5.54 -9.81
CA ILE A 35 -12.08 -4.64 -8.92
C ILE A 35 -12.79 -3.28 -8.89
N THR A 36 -13.22 -2.88 -7.69
CA THR A 36 -13.64 -1.52 -7.39
C THR A 36 -12.48 -0.81 -6.68
N PRO A 37 -11.80 0.15 -7.35
CA PRO A 37 -10.72 0.89 -6.73
C PRO A 37 -11.23 1.77 -5.59
N THR A 38 -10.38 2.01 -4.60
CA THR A 38 -10.69 2.94 -3.50
C THR A 38 -10.70 4.37 -4.02
N ASP A 39 -11.69 5.18 -3.64
CA ASP A 39 -11.63 6.60 -3.96
C ASP A 39 -10.62 7.32 -3.05
N LEU A 40 -9.43 7.56 -3.59
CA LEU A 40 -8.35 8.27 -2.91
C LEU A 40 -8.37 9.78 -3.21
N SER A 41 -9.29 10.26 -4.05
CA SER A 41 -9.26 11.64 -4.57
C SER A 41 -9.27 12.68 -3.46
N LEU A 42 -10.07 12.47 -2.41
CA LEU A 42 -10.11 13.36 -1.25
C LEU A 42 -8.79 13.36 -0.47
N LEU A 43 -8.18 12.18 -0.29
CA LEU A 43 -6.88 12.06 0.39
C LEU A 43 -5.80 12.84 -0.37
N PHE A 44 -5.73 12.68 -1.68
CA PHE A 44 -4.76 13.38 -2.52
C PHE A 44 -5.02 14.88 -2.66
N LYS A 45 -6.27 15.32 -2.45
CA LYS A 45 -6.65 16.73 -2.53
C LYS A 45 -6.37 17.48 -1.22
N GLU A 46 -6.71 16.88 -0.08
CA GLU A 46 -6.72 17.57 1.21
C GLU A 46 -5.47 17.26 2.06
N ALA A 47 -4.86 16.08 1.89
CA ALA A 47 -3.69 15.71 2.67
C ALA A 47 -2.39 16.15 1.98
N THR A 48 -1.47 16.72 2.76
CA THR A 48 -0.10 16.91 2.34
C THR A 48 0.62 15.56 2.35
N LEU A 49 0.71 14.93 1.19
CA LEU A 49 1.41 13.66 1.00
C LEU A 49 2.83 13.92 0.47
N GLU A 50 3.82 13.63 1.32
CA GLU A 50 5.24 13.71 0.95
C GLU A 50 5.68 12.48 0.16
N LYS A 51 5.36 11.28 0.67
CA LYS A 51 5.78 10.00 0.08
C LYS A 51 4.67 8.97 0.14
N ILE A 52 4.67 8.05 -0.82
CA ILE A 52 3.65 7.01 -0.96
C ILE A 52 4.37 5.70 -1.25
N TYR A 53 4.02 4.66 -0.50
CA TYR A 53 4.65 3.35 -0.61
C TYR A 53 3.61 2.26 -0.83
N ALA A 54 3.85 1.39 -1.81
CA ALA A 54 3.06 0.18 -2.01
C ALA A 54 3.62 -0.99 -1.21
N ASN A 55 2.78 -1.61 -0.38
CA ASN A 55 3.08 -2.87 0.28
C ASN A 55 2.90 -4.07 -0.67
N GLY A 56 3.87 -4.27 -1.56
CA GLY A 56 3.90 -5.40 -2.50
C GLY A 56 3.55 -5.04 -3.95
N ALA A 57 3.92 -5.94 -4.86
CA ALA A 57 3.83 -5.73 -6.30
C ALA A 57 2.39 -5.54 -6.81
N LYS A 58 1.42 -6.26 -6.25
CA LYS A 58 0.02 -6.16 -6.68
C LYS A 58 -0.60 -4.81 -6.32
N ALA A 59 -0.32 -4.29 -5.11
CA ALA A 59 -0.75 -2.94 -4.72
C ALA A 59 -0.16 -1.88 -5.67
N TYR A 60 1.13 -2.01 -6.01
CA TYR A 60 1.79 -1.13 -6.98
C TYR A 60 1.12 -1.17 -8.36
N GLU A 61 0.92 -2.37 -8.92
CA GLU A 61 0.27 -2.56 -10.22
C GLU A 61 -1.13 -1.92 -10.28
N LEU A 62 -1.94 -2.16 -9.25
CA LEU A 62 -3.32 -1.64 -9.19
C LEU A 62 -3.35 -0.13 -9.02
N TYR A 63 -2.44 0.43 -8.22
CA TYR A 63 -2.32 1.89 -8.11
C TYR A 63 -1.94 2.51 -9.45
N GLN A 64 -0.95 1.94 -10.14
CA GLN A 64 -0.55 2.40 -11.47
C GLN A 64 -1.72 2.33 -12.45
N ARG A 65 -2.56 1.30 -12.36
CA ARG A 65 -3.72 1.12 -13.24
C ARG A 65 -4.87 2.08 -12.97
N TYR A 66 -5.18 2.39 -11.71
CA TYR A 66 -6.42 3.08 -11.33
C TYR A 66 -6.22 4.50 -10.78
N HIS A 67 -5.02 4.85 -10.30
CA HIS A 67 -4.77 6.08 -9.53
C HIS A 67 -3.64 6.96 -10.07
N SER A 68 -2.59 6.39 -10.67
CA SER A 68 -1.40 7.15 -11.08
C SER A 68 -1.71 8.37 -11.96
N SER A 69 -2.58 8.21 -12.96
CA SER A 69 -2.95 9.29 -13.89
C SER A 69 -3.77 10.40 -13.24
N LYS A 70 -4.56 10.09 -12.22
CA LYS A 70 -5.43 11.04 -11.53
C LYS A 70 -4.70 11.83 -10.45
N THR A 71 -3.74 11.19 -9.81
CA THR A 71 -3.03 11.74 -8.65
C THR A 71 -1.76 12.46 -9.06
N GLN A 72 -1.14 12.07 -10.19
CA GLN A 72 0.18 12.53 -10.63
C GLN A 72 1.26 12.38 -9.55
N LYS A 73 1.04 11.46 -8.60
CA LYS A 73 1.97 11.18 -7.50
C LYS A 73 2.66 9.85 -7.76
N GLU A 74 3.99 9.89 -7.72
CA GLU A 74 4.80 8.68 -7.76
C GLU A 74 4.61 7.86 -6.49
N MET A 75 4.69 6.54 -6.63
CA MET A 75 4.61 5.61 -5.52
C MET A 75 5.82 4.68 -5.56
N THR A 76 6.46 4.43 -4.43
CA THR A 76 7.59 3.51 -4.34
C THR A 76 7.10 2.10 -4.02
N LYS A 77 7.54 1.11 -4.79
CA LYS A 77 7.17 -0.30 -4.56
C LYS A 77 8.08 -0.91 -3.49
N LEU A 78 7.51 -1.39 -2.39
CA LEU A 78 8.19 -2.13 -1.33
C LEU A 78 7.77 -3.62 -1.31
N PRO A 79 8.59 -4.52 -0.74
CA PRO A 79 8.21 -5.93 -0.61
C PRO A 79 7.00 -6.10 0.31
N SER A 80 6.15 -7.08 -0.01
CA SER A 80 4.96 -7.36 0.79
C SER A 80 5.35 -7.83 2.19
N THR A 81 4.73 -7.24 3.23
CA THR A 81 4.87 -7.68 4.63
C THR A 81 3.96 -8.86 5.00
N SER A 82 3.22 -9.42 4.03
CA SER A 82 2.38 -10.60 4.25
C SER A 82 3.22 -11.85 4.55
N PRO A 83 2.79 -12.73 5.47
CA PRO A 83 3.45 -14.01 5.72
C PRO A 83 3.54 -14.92 4.47
N ALA A 84 2.67 -14.71 3.48
CA ALA A 84 2.74 -15.43 2.21
C ALA A 84 3.99 -15.09 1.39
N ASN A 85 4.67 -13.98 1.69
CA ASN A 85 5.94 -13.59 1.08
C ASN A 85 7.12 -14.30 1.74
N ALA A 86 7.21 -15.62 1.54
CA ALA A 86 8.28 -16.45 2.11
C ALA A 86 9.69 -16.13 1.54
N ALA A 87 9.80 -15.31 0.50
CA ALA A 87 11.07 -14.92 -0.11
C ALA A 87 11.85 -13.86 0.70
N TYR A 88 11.22 -13.24 1.71
CA TYR A 88 11.84 -12.21 2.54
C TYR A 88 11.80 -12.61 4.02
N SER A 89 12.97 -12.65 4.65
CA SER A 89 13.06 -12.73 6.10
C SER A 89 12.64 -11.41 6.74
N PHE A 90 12.29 -11.44 8.04
CA PHE A 90 11.94 -10.23 8.78
C PHE A 90 13.02 -9.14 8.69
N LEU A 91 14.28 -9.49 8.93
CA LEU A 91 15.39 -8.53 8.82
C LEU A 91 15.53 -7.94 7.42
N ARG A 92 15.31 -8.76 6.38
CA ARG A 92 15.32 -8.29 5.01
C ARG A 92 14.17 -7.34 4.72
N LEU A 93 12.98 -7.59 5.27
CA LEU A 93 11.87 -6.63 5.18
C LEU A 93 12.23 -5.31 5.85
N VAL A 94 12.78 -5.33 7.07
CA VAL A 94 13.21 -4.11 7.78
C VAL A 94 14.17 -3.29 6.90
N GLN A 95 15.22 -3.89 6.36
CA GLN A 95 16.18 -3.21 5.48
C GLN A 95 15.53 -2.53 4.26
N HIS A 96 14.49 -3.13 3.67
CA HIS A 96 13.81 -2.52 2.53
C HIS A 96 12.86 -1.39 2.95
N TRP A 97 12.29 -1.49 4.15
CA TRP A 97 11.34 -0.53 4.69
C TRP A 97 12.00 0.61 5.48
N GLU A 98 13.30 0.53 5.80
CA GLU A 98 14.04 1.60 6.46
C GLU A 98 13.99 2.94 5.71
N CYS A 99 13.84 2.92 4.39
CA CYS A 99 13.71 4.13 3.57
C CYS A 99 12.48 5.01 3.89
N ILE A 100 11.55 4.53 4.72
CA ILE A 100 10.41 5.33 5.18
C ILE A 100 10.77 6.24 6.37
N PHE A 101 11.87 5.95 7.09
CA PHE A 101 12.27 6.65 8.32
C PHE A 101 13.45 7.61 8.12
N PHE A 102 14.20 7.45 7.04
CA PHE A 102 15.39 8.25 6.76
C PHE A 102 15.12 9.19 5.59
N GLU A 103 14.81 10.45 5.94
CA GLU A 103 15.15 11.69 5.21
C GLU A 103 14.75 12.91 6.06
#